data_AF-A0A7Y9NL01-F1
#
_entry.id   AF-A0A7Y9NL01-F1
#
_cell.length_a   1.000
_cell.length_b   1.000
_cell.length_c   1.000
_cell.angle_alpha   90.00
_cell.angle_beta   90.00
_cell.angle_gamma   90.00
#
_symmetry.space_group_name_H-M   'P 1'
#
loop_
_entity.id
_entity.type
_entity.pdbx_description
1 polymer ?
#
loop_
_entity_poly.entity_id
_entity_poly.type
_entity_poly.pdbx_seq_one_letter_code
_entity_poly.pdbx_strand_id
1 'polypeptide(L)'
;MRKAASTAILAIAALTTLPSFADKIKGDSTLKDSQPYGTKDKEHKHQGYDLSFDAQGKTYTCRTDPSHSMNATDFVVGGPIHYEIDKNKANIKTPDNKKVDCKIVRAEISPAP
;
A
#
# COMPACT_ATOMS: atom_id res chain seq x y z
N MET A 1 -15.11 34.99 -61.70
CA MET A 1 -15.20 33.59 -61.21
C MET A 1 -14.89 33.61 -59.72
N ARG A 2 -15.85 33.23 -58.87
CA ARG A 2 -15.70 33.21 -57.40
C ARG A 2 -15.42 31.77 -56.94
N LYS A 3 -14.84 31.66 -55.75
CA LYS A 3 -14.63 30.47 -54.89
C LYS A 3 -13.28 29.76 -55.17
N ALA A 4 -12.48 29.35 -54.19
CA ALA A 4 -12.76 29.11 -52.78
C ALA A 4 -11.51 29.38 -51.93
N ALA A 5 -11.73 29.92 -50.73
CA ALA A 5 -10.77 29.91 -49.64
C ALA A 5 -10.52 28.46 -49.20
N SER A 6 -9.27 28.11 -48.88
CA SER A 6 -8.95 26.87 -48.18
C SER A 6 -7.95 27.18 -47.09
N THR A 7 -8.51 27.55 -45.95
CA THR A 7 -7.86 27.63 -44.64
C THR A 7 -7.50 26.20 -44.22
N ALA A 8 -6.20 25.87 -44.22
CA ALA A 8 -5.73 24.60 -43.67
C ALA A 8 -5.74 24.69 -42.14
N ILE A 9 -6.59 23.87 -41.52
CA ILE A 9 -6.88 23.85 -40.09
C ILE A 9 -5.71 23.18 -39.35
N LEU A 10 -5.20 23.90 -38.34
CA LEU A 10 -4.34 23.43 -37.26
C LEU A 10 -4.99 22.22 -36.56
N ALA A 11 -4.32 21.07 -36.53
CA ALA A 11 -4.70 19.96 -35.65
C ALA A 11 -3.51 19.63 -34.74
N ILE A 12 -3.43 20.36 -33.62
CA ILE A 12 -2.55 20.02 -32.50
C ILE A 12 -3.19 18.82 -31.79
N ALA A 13 -2.59 17.64 -31.91
CA ALA A 13 -2.99 16.46 -31.16
C ALA A 13 -2.70 16.71 -29.67
N ALA A 14 -3.74 17.10 -28.93
CA ALA A 14 -3.70 17.13 -27.47
C ALA A 14 -3.66 15.69 -26.95
N LEU A 15 -2.45 15.19 -26.67
CA LEU A 15 -2.26 14.01 -25.83
C LEU A 15 -2.76 14.36 -24.43
N THR A 16 -4.03 14.04 -24.17
CA THR A 16 -4.61 14.11 -22.84
C THR A 16 -3.99 12.97 -22.03
N THR A 17 -2.94 13.27 -21.28
CA THR A 17 -2.45 12.36 -20.24
C THR A 17 -3.52 12.29 -19.16
N LEU A 18 -4.40 11.30 -19.26
CA LEU A 18 -5.32 10.98 -18.17
C LEU A 18 -4.47 10.72 -16.91
N PRO A 19 -4.77 11.37 -15.78
CA PRO A 19 -4.12 11.02 -14.53
C PRO A 19 -4.43 9.54 -14.26
N SER A 20 -3.38 8.71 -14.23
CA SER A 20 -3.48 7.35 -13.73
C SER A 20 -3.81 7.43 -12.25
N PHE A 21 -5.10 7.35 -11.92
CA PHE A 21 -5.53 7.00 -10.58
C PHE A 21 -5.15 5.53 -10.42
N ALA A 22 -3.99 5.27 -9.82
CA ALA A 22 -3.63 3.91 -9.43
C ALA A 22 -4.70 3.43 -8.44
N ASP A 23 -5.52 2.47 -8.87
CA ASP A 23 -6.57 1.89 -8.04
C ASP A 23 -5.98 1.31 -6.76
N LYS A 24 -6.72 1.47 -5.66
CA LYS A 24 -6.34 0.87 -4.39
C LYS A 24 -6.25 -0.64 -4.53
N ILE A 25 -5.14 -1.19 -4.08
CA ILE A 25 -4.86 -2.62 -4.16
C ILE A 25 -5.44 -3.27 -2.90
N LYS A 26 -6.37 -4.21 -3.04
CA LYS A 26 -6.94 -4.93 -1.91
C LYS A 26 -7.00 -6.43 -2.16
N GLY A 27 -7.01 -7.21 -1.10
CA GLY A 27 -7.10 -8.66 -1.18
C GLY A 27 -6.85 -9.33 0.15
N ASP A 28 -6.86 -10.66 0.12
CA ASP A 28 -6.55 -11.49 1.27
C ASP A 28 -5.17 -12.12 1.10
N SER A 29 -4.47 -12.31 2.21
CA SER A 29 -3.14 -12.91 2.26
C SER A 29 -2.91 -13.54 3.63
N THR A 30 -1.70 -14.01 3.87
CA THR A 30 -1.23 -14.46 5.18
C THR A 30 -0.15 -13.53 5.68
N LEU A 31 -0.18 -13.19 6.97
CA LEU A 31 0.91 -12.45 7.60
C LEU A 31 2.16 -13.34 7.65
N LYS A 32 3.24 -12.94 7.00
CA LYS A 32 4.49 -13.72 6.93
C LYS A 32 5.45 -13.41 8.06
N ASP A 33 5.43 -12.19 8.56
CA ASP A 33 6.32 -11.75 9.62
C ASP A 33 5.72 -10.59 10.43
N SER A 34 6.11 -10.51 11.70
CA SER A 34 5.77 -9.44 12.62
C SER A 34 6.96 -9.17 13.54
N GLN A 35 7.74 -8.15 13.21
CA GLN A 35 8.96 -7.81 13.94
C GLN A 35 8.79 -6.48 14.67
N PRO A 36 9.27 -6.36 15.92
CA PRO A 36 9.32 -5.07 16.58
C PRO A 36 10.27 -4.14 15.82
N TYR A 37 9.83 -2.90 15.58
CA TYR A 37 10.61 -1.82 15.01
C TYR A 37 10.84 -0.71 16.03
N GLY A 38 12.09 -0.25 16.11
CA GLY A 38 12.50 0.83 16.99
C GLY A 38 12.51 0.44 18.46
N THR A 39 12.98 1.38 19.29
CA THR A 39 13.03 1.23 20.74
C THR A 39 11.92 2.03 21.39
N LYS A 40 11.35 1.52 22.49
CA LYS A 40 10.47 2.30 23.34
C LYS A 40 11.31 3.31 24.13
N ASP A 41 10.88 4.56 24.13
CA ASP A 41 11.45 5.62 24.97
C ASP A 41 10.31 6.49 25.55
N LYS A 42 10.66 7.60 26.20
CA LYS A 42 9.68 8.49 26.83
C LYS A 42 8.71 9.14 25.82
N GLU A 43 9.16 9.32 24.58
CA GLU A 43 8.42 9.91 23.47
C GLU A 43 7.66 8.83 22.66
N HIS A 44 8.20 7.60 22.61
CA HIS A 44 7.63 6.44 21.92
C HIS A 44 7.10 5.40 22.90
N LYS A 45 5.94 5.68 23.50
CA LYS A 45 5.34 4.83 24.56
C LYS A 45 4.87 3.45 24.06
N HIS A 46 4.65 3.29 22.76
CA HIS A 46 4.18 2.04 22.16
C HIS A 46 5.24 1.42 21.24
N GLN A 47 5.21 0.10 21.12
CA GLN A 47 6.09 -0.62 20.20
C GLN A 47 5.59 -0.43 18.77
N GLY A 48 6.46 0.06 17.89
CA GLY A 48 6.22 -0.04 16.44
C GLY A 48 6.52 -1.46 15.95
N TYR A 49 5.89 -1.87 14.87
CA TYR A 49 6.10 -3.19 14.26
C TYR A 49 6.27 -3.05 12.75
N ASP A 50 7.16 -3.86 12.19
CA ASP A 50 7.24 -4.15 10.77
C ASP A 50 6.47 -5.45 10.50
N LEU A 51 5.41 -5.34 9.69
CA LEU A 51 4.55 -6.44 9.27
C LEU A 51 4.83 -6.78 7.81
N SER A 52 5.04 -8.06 7.51
CA SER A 52 5.28 -8.50 6.13
C SER A 52 4.20 -9.43 5.59
N PHE A 53 3.81 -9.21 4.33
CA PHE A 53 2.79 -9.99 3.65
C PHE A 53 3.01 -9.97 2.13
N ASP A 54 2.52 -11.00 1.44
CA ASP A 54 2.58 -11.06 -0.02
C ASP A 54 1.30 -10.49 -0.63
N ALA A 55 1.45 -9.69 -1.70
CA ALA A 55 0.35 -9.19 -2.51
C ALA A 55 0.84 -8.96 -3.95
N GLN A 56 0.04 -9.32 -4.96
CA GLN A 56 0.35 -9.08 -6.38
C GLN A 56 1.79 -9.46 -6.81
N GLY A 57 2.29 -10.61 -6.36
CA GLY A 57 3.64 -11.09 -6.69
C GLY A 57 4.79 -10.30 -6.02
N LYS A 58 4.49 -9.50 -4.99
CA LYS A 58 5.47 -8.76 -4.20
C LYS A 58 5.33 -9.06 -2.71
N THR A 59 6.45 -9.08 -2.00
CA THR A 59 6.49 -9.04 -0.54
C THR A 59 6.51 -7.59 -0.12
N TYR A 60 5.52 -7.18 0.67
CA TYR A 60 5.44 -5.86 1.26
C TYR A 60 5.88 -5.93 2.72
N THR A 61 6.67 -4.95 3.16
CA THR A 61 6.89 -4.66 4.59
C THR A 61 6.23 -3.33 4.90
N CYS A 62 5.29 -3.34 5.83
CA CYS A 62 4.62 -2.14 6.32
C CYS A 62 4.98 -1.89 7.77
N ARG A 63 5.26 -0.63 8.11
CA ARG A 63 5.67 -0.20 9.44
C ARG A 63 4.54 0.52 10.15
N THR A 64 4.17 0.05 11.34
CA THR A 64 3.16 0.70 12.17
C THR A 64 3.69 1.97 12.79
N ASP A 65 2.80 2.90 13.12
CA ASP A 65 3.14 4.13 13.82
C ASP A 65 3.38 3.85 15.31
N PRO A 66 4.58 4.10 15.86
CA PRO A 66 4.89 3.87 17.28
C PRO A 66 4.16 4.83 18.24
N SER A 67 3.49 5.87 17.72
CA SER A 67 2.58 6.70 18.52
C SER A 67 1.23 6.03 18.79
N HIS A 68 0.90 4.97 18.05
CA HIS A 68 -0.33 4.20 18.20
C HIS A 68 -0.02 2.77 18.70
N SER A 69 -0.86 2.25 19.59
CA SER A 69 -0.68 0.89 20.09
C SER A 69 -1.17 -0.14 19.07
N MET A 70 -0.29 -1.05 18.68
CA MET A 70 -0.67 -2.33 18.07
C MET A 70 -0.51 -3.45 19.11
N ASN A 71 -1.50 -4.33 19.21
CA ASN A 71 -1.35 -5.55 19.98
C ASN A 71 -0.79 -6.67 19.09
N ALA A 72 0.44 -7.12 19.35
CA ALA A 72 1.07 -8.15 18.53
C ALA A 72 0.31 -9.48 18.52
N THR A 73 -0.41 -9.81 19.60
CA THR A 73 -1.18 -11.07 19.67
C THR A 73 -2.37 -11.09 18.72
N ASP A 74 -2.82 -9.91 18.28
CA ASP A 74 -3.91 -9.79 17.31
C ASP A 74 -3.42 -10.05 15.88
N PHE A 75 -2.10 -10.03 15.63
CA PHE A 75 -1.46 -10.18 14.32
C PHE A 75 -0.44 -11.32 14.34
N VAL A 76 -0.95 -12.56 14.35
CA VAL A 76 -0.13 -13.77 14.44
C VAL A 76 0.43 -14.16 13.07
N VAL A 77 1.72 -14.46 13.02
CA VAL A 77 2.40 -14.98 11.81
C VAL A 77 1.76 -16.29 11.35
N GLY A 78 1.53 -16.42 10.05
CA GLY A 78 0.77 -17.50 9.41
C GLY A 78 -0.75 -17.28 9.44
N GLY A 79 -1.23 -16.28 10.19
CA GLY A 79 -2.65 -15.94 10.26
C GLY A 79 -3.15 -15.26 8.97
N PRO A 80 -4.44 -15.46 8.62
CA PRO A 80 -5.06 -14.77 7.49
C PRO A 80 -5.22 -13.28 7.79
N ILE A 81 -5.04 -12.46 6.77
CA ILE A 81 -5.23 -11.01 6.81
C ILE A 81 -5.92 -10.53 5.54
N HIS A 82 -6.70 -9.46 5.67
CA HIS A 82 -7.15 -8.63 4.58
C HIS A 82 -6.27 -7.38 4.49
N TYR A 83 -5.77 -7.05 3.31
CA TYR A 83 -4.95 -5.86 3.09
C TYR A 83 -5.67 -4.87 2.15
N GLU A 84 -5.45 -3.58 2.40
CA GLU A 84 -5.73 -2.49 1.46
C GLU A 84 -4.49 -1.61 1.38
N ILE A 85 -3.87 -1.50 0.20
CA ILE A 85 -2.71 -0.65 -0.09
C ILE A 85 -3.17 0.52 -0.94
N ASP A 86 -2.89 1.73 -0.44
CA ASP A 86 -3.11 2.99 -1.11
C ASP A 86 -1.79 3.77 -1.14
N LYS A 87 -1.13 3.77 -2.31
CA LYS A 87 0.20 4.34 -2.54
C LYS A 87 1.24 3.75 -1.57
N ASN A 88 1.61 4.50 -0.54
CA ASN A 88 2.60 4.13 0.47
C ASN A 88 1.97 3.83 1.84
N LYS A 89 0.64 3.74 1.92
CA LYS A 89 -0.10 3.37 3.12
C LYS A 89 -0.72 2.00 2.92
N ALA A 90 -0.82 1.24 4.00
CA ALA A 90 -1.54 -0.01 4.03
C ALA A 90 -2.43 -0.06 5.27
N ASN A 91 -3.63 -0.62 5.12
CA ASN A 91 -4.48 -1.07 6.20
C ASN A 91 -4.44 -2.60 6.21
N ILE A 92 -4.11 -3.19 7.37
CA ILE A 92 -4.16 -4.63 7.57
C ILE A 92 -5.27 -4.93 8.56
N LYS A 93 -6.13 -5.88 8.21
CA LYS A 93 -7.27 -6.31 9.02
C LYS A 93 -7.24 -7.82 9.23
N THR A 94 -7.46 -8.29 10.46
CA THR A 94 -7.62 -9.71 10.77
C THR A 94 -9.08 -10.15 10.71
N PRO A 95 -9.40 -11.47 10.67
CA PRO A 95 -10.77 -11.97 10.70
C PRO A 95 -11.58 -11.48 11.90
N ASP A 96 -10.91 -11.29 13.05
CA ASP A 96 -11.51 -10.77 14.28
C ASP A 96 -11.73 -9.25 14.25
N ASN A 97 -11.67 -8.66 13.06
CA ASN A 97 -11.84 -7.23 12.81
C ASN A 97 -10.82 -6.32 13.50
N LYS A 98 -9.69 -6.86 13.96
CA LYS A 98 -8.56 -6.05 14.43
C LYS A 98 -7.91 -5.39 13.22
N LYS A 99 -7.55 -4.11 13.36
CA LYS A 99 -7.04 -3.29 12.26
C LYS A 99 -5.79 -2.56 12.69
N VAL A 100 -4.88 -2.39 11.75
CA VAL A 100 -3.70 -1.54 11.92
C VAL A 100 -3.41 -0.80 10.63
N ASP A 101 -3.18 0.50 10.76
CA ASP A 101 -2.66 1.33 9.68
C ASP A 101 -1.13 1.36 9.76
N CYS A 102 -0.49 1.19 8.61
CA CYS A 102 0.96 1.17 8.50
C CYS A 102 1.43 1.84 7.21
N LYS A 103 2.71 2.22 7.17
CA LYS A 103 3.36 2.79 6.00
C LYS A 103 4.19 1.72 5.30
N ILE A 104 4.03 1.55 3.99
CA ILE A 104 4.91 0.69 3.20
C ILE A 104 6.32 1.25 3.23
N VAL A 105 7.27 0.49 3.78
CA VAL A 105 8.69 0.85 3.86
C VAL A 105 9.55 0.05 2.88
N ARG A 106 9.07 -1.12 2.45
CA ARG A 106 9.73 -1.96 1.45
C ARG A 106 8.69 -2.71 0.62
N ALA A 107 8.95 -2.84 -0.68
CA ALA A 107 8.21 -3.69 -1.59
C ALA A 107 9.19 -4.37 -2.53
N GLU A 108 9.27 -5.70 -2.48
CA GLU A 108 10.20 -6.48 -3.27
C GLU A 108 9.48 -7.58 -4.05
N ILE A 109 10.07 -8.07 -5.13
CA ILE A 109 9.49 -9.17 -5.90
C ILE A 109 9.45 -10.39 -4.96
N SER A 110 8.26 -10.97 -4.79
CA SER A 110 8.13 -12.14 -3.92
C SER A 110 8.80 -13.32 -4.63
N PRO A 111 9.67 -14.08 -3.96
CA PRO A 111 10.21 -15.29 -4.55
C PRO A 111 9.05 -16.22 -4.94
N ALA A 112 9.12 -16.76 -6.15
CA ALA A 112 8.14 -17.77 -6.59
C ALA A 112 8.11 -18.93 -5.58
N PRO A 113 6.93 -19.54 -5.35
CA PRO A 113 6.77 -20.64 -4.40
C PRO A 113 7.68 -21.83 -4.71
#